data_AF-A0A3D1TEQ0-F1
#
_entry.id   AF-A0A3D1TEQ0-F1
#
_cell.length_a   1.000
_cell.length_b   1.000
_cell.length_c   1.000
_cell.angle_alpha   90.00
_cell.angle_beta   90.00
_cell.angle_gamma   90.00
#
_symmetry.space_group_name_H-M   'P 1'
#
loop_
_entity.id
_entity.type
_entity.pdbx_description
1 polymer ?
#
loop_
_entity_poly.entity_id
_entity_poly.type
_entity_poly.pdbx_seq_one_letter_code
_entity_poly.pdbx_strand_id
1 'polypeptide(L)'
;MAIIDGSLRLDHSEYGDRIAFYREPPGYKKQPIYHASMAVGILAGKTAGVAPEATIHYFGGHLDNPDNIPPIIQEIIAYNKELPERDKIRVISISMGCALPIWMEAIAEAAENGITVVTTADLLNELRLSGIQCPLGKDRNDPVSYQVCYFKREQGVQYDPGELCVPIDNRTFADYESADGFIFNPKGGMSEGAPYFAGLVALVYQVNPDLTTTEIFELCQESATPFGLAFIVNPVELIRLAEVTIQRQTLDSYNNSGGLLP
;
A
#
# COMPACT_ATOMS: atom_id res chain seq x y z
N MET A 1 -5.54 2.60 8.70
CA MET A 1 -5.26 1.66 7.58
C MET A 1 -5.33 0.23 8.09
N ALA A 2 -5.54 -0.74 7.20
CA ALA A 2 -5.57 -2.15 7.56
C ALA A 2 -4.58 -2.99 6.75
N ILE A 3 -4.13 -4.08 7.35
CA ILE A 3 -3.18 -5.03 6.76
C ILE A 3 -3.73 -6.43 6.95
N ILE A 4 -3.77 -7.21 5.86
CA ILE A 4 -4.11 -8.64 5.88
C ILE A 4 -2.86 -9.43 5.54
N ASP A 5 -2.29 -10.10 6.55
CA ASP A 5 -1.10 -10.94 6.40
C ASP A 5 -1.10 -12.03 7.50
N GLY A 6 -0.04 -12.83 7.64
CA GLY A 6 0.05 -13.92 8.60
C GLY A 6 0.22 -13.45 10.06
N SER A 7 0.88 -14.24 10.90
CA SER A 7 1.11 -13.86 12.31
C SER A 7 2.11 -12.71 12.43
N LEU A 8 1.74 -11.64 13.15
CA LEU A 8 2.57 -10.44 13.36
C LEU A 8 3.25 -10.43 14.73
N ARG A 9 4.47 -9.88 14.80
CA ARG A 9 5.12 -9.50 16.06
C ARG A 9 4.53 -8.19 16.59
N LEU A 10 3.88 -8.19 17.75
CA LEU A 10 3.12 -7.02 18.20
C LEU A 10 3.95 -5.94 18.93
N ASP A 11 5.12 -6.29 19.45
CA ASP A 11 5.95 -5.45 20.32
C ASP A 11 7.15 -4.81 19.60
N HIS A 12 7.18 -4.83 18.27
CA HIS A 12 8.28 -4.24 17.52
C HIS A 12 8.30 -2.70 17.66
N SER A 13 9.46 -2.11 17.95
CA SER A 13 9.65 -0.68 18.22
C SER A 13 9.19 0.24 17.08
N GLU A 14 9.34 -0.22 15.84
CA GLU A 14 8.92 0.49 14.62
C GLU A 14 7.40 0.67 14.47
N TYR A 15 6.54 -0.11 15.13
CA TYR A 15 5.09 -0.01 14.88
C TYR A 15 4.18 -0.46 16.02
N GLY A 16 4.68 -1.17 17.02
CA GLY A 16 3.87 -1.84 18.05
C GLY A 16 2.99 -0.90 18.87
N ASP A 17 3.45 0.33 19.11
CA ASP A 17 2.68 1.37 19.81
C ASP A 17 1.54 1.99 18.97
N ARG A 18 1.43 1.63 17.68
CA ARG A 18 0.39 2.12 16.77
C ARG A 18 -0.56 1.03 16.27
N ILE A 19 -0.44 -0.18 16.81
CA ILE A 19 -1.41 -1.25 16.57
C ILE A 19 -2.67 -0.93 17.38
N ALA A 20 -3.67 -0.33 16.74
CA ALA A 20 -4.95 -0.02 17.38
C ALA A 20 -5.88 -1.23 17.44
N PHE A 21 -5.72 -2.17 16.51
CA PHE A 21 -6.49 -3.41 16.48
C PHE A 21 -5.62 -4.55 15.97
N TYR A 22 -5.76 -5.72 16.58
CA TYR A 22 -5.14 -6.95 16.13
C TYR A 22 -6.13 -8.10 16.24
N ARG A 23 -6.40 -8.76 15.12
CA ARG A 23 -7.03 -10.07 15.06
C ARG A 23 -6.02 -11.10 14.60
N GLU A 24 -5.85 -12.17 15.37
CA GLU A 24 -4.94 -13.27 15.04
C GLU A 24 -5.46 -14.11 13.85
N PRO A 25 -4.58 -14.72 13.01
CA PRO A 25 -5.00 -15.65 11.97
C PRO A 25 -5.72 -16.88 12.58
N PRO A 26 -6.87 -17.31 12.01
CA PRO A 26 -7.64 -18.40 12.59
C PRO A 26 -6.93 -19.76 12.45
N GLY A 27 -6.60 -20.44 13.55
CA GLY A 27 -6.20 -21.86 13.52
C GLY A 27 -4.71 -22.18 13.30
N TYR A 28 -3.78 -21.21 13.45
CA TYR A 28 -2.33 -21.47 13.31
C TYR A 28 -1.48 -21.13 14.53
N LYS A 29 -0.20 -21.57 14.48
CA LYS A 29 0.83 -21.33 15.51
C LYS A 29 1.16 -19.83 15.62
N LYS A 30 1.15 -19.33 16.86
CA LYS A 30 1.36 -17.94 17.30
C LYS A 30 2.68 -17.26 16.91
N GLN A 31 3.55 -17.93 16.15
CA GLN A 31 4.89 -17.39 15.92
C GLN A 31 4.81 -16.31 14.84
N PRO A 32 5.32 -15.10 15.11
CA PRO A 32 5.46 -14.06 14.09
C PRO A 32 6.19 -14.59 12.86
N ILE A 33 5.79 -14.13 11.69
CA ILE A 33 6.45 -14.48 10.43
C ILE A 33 7.11 -13.25 9.80
N TYR A 34 8.17 -13.52 9.04
CA TYR A 34 8.89 -12.53 8.24
C TYR A 34 7.94 -11.67 7.39
N HIS A 35 7.01 -12.32 6.68
CA HIS A 35 6.16 -11.66 5.70
C HIS A 35 5.24 -10.59 6.33
N ALA A 36 4.64 -10.90 7.48
CA ALA A 36 3.82 -9.96 8.24
C ALA A 36 4.64 -8.75 8.70
N SER A 37 5.80 -8.97 9.31
CA SER A 37 6.64 -7.87 9.83
C SER A 37 7.23 -7.00 8.71
N MET A 38 7.55 -7.62 7.57
CA MET A 38 7.93 -6.94 6.34
C MET A 38 6.80 -6.03 5.84
N ALA A 39 5.56 -6.53 5.76
CA ALA A 39 4.42 -5.77 5.25
C ALA A 39 4.14 -4.55 6.15
N VAL A 40 4.05 -4.76 7.47
CA VAL A 40 3.83 -3.67 8.43
C VAL A 40 5.00 -2.69 8.45
N GLY A 41 6.24 -3.18 8.45
CA GLY A 41 7.43 -2.34 8.51
C GLY A 41 7.59 -1.46 7.27
N ILE A 42 7.38 -2.00 6.07
CA ILE A 42 7.43 -1.24 4.82
C ILE A 42 6.33 -0.18 4.75
N LEU A 43 5.13 -0.53 5.21
CA LEU A 43 3.98 0.35 5.10
C LEU A 43 4.04 1.46 6.16
N ALA A 44 4.21 1.09 7.44
CA ALA A 44 3.99 1.98 8.58
C ALA A 44 5.10 1.91 9.66
N GLY A 45 6.30 1.41 9.35
CA GLY A 45 7.45 1.51 10.25
C GLY A 45 7.85 2.97 10.51
N LYS A 46 8.21 3.32 11.74
CA LYS A 46 8.62 4.68 12.15
C LYS A 46 9.75 5.26 11.30
N THR A 47 10.75 4.44 10.98
CA THR A 47 12.00 4.89 10.38
C THR A 47 12.02 4.64 8.87
N ALA A 48 11.56 3.47 8.44
CA ALA A 48 11.67 3.01 7.05
C ALA A 48 10.31 2.79 6.34
N GLY A 49 9.20 3.08 7.03
CA GLY A 49 7.85 2.98 6.49
C GLY A 49 7.50 4.15 5.59
N VAL A 50 6.56 3.93 4.66
CA VAL A 50 6.07 4.98 3.75
C VAL A 50 5.12 5.94 4.47
N ALA A 51 4.22 5.40 5.29
CA ALA A 51 3.25 6.15 6.09
C ALA A 51 3.55 5.97 7.59
N PRO A 52 4.66 6.55 8.08
CA PRO A 52 5.22 6.25 9.39
C PRO A 52 4.37 6.73 10.56
N GLU A 53 3.27 7.45 10.36
CA GLU A 53 2.38 7.90 11.44
C GLU A 53 1.02 7.21 11.44
N ALA A 54 0.79 6.31 10.49
CA ALA A 54 -0.53 5.73 10.33
C ALA A 54 -0.89 4.74 11.43
N THR A 55 -2.16 4.80 11.86
CA THR A 55 -2.78 3.84 12.77
C THR A 55 -2.99 2.49 12.07
N ILE A 56 -2.53 1.41 12.71
CA ILE A 56 -2.52 0.05 12.15
C ILE A 56 -3.68 -0.76 12.72
N HIS A 57 -4.53 -1.27 11.83
CA HIS A 57 -5.52 -2.30 12.14
C HIS A 57 -5.13 -3.60 11.44
N TYR A 58 -4.72 -4.59 12.20
CA TYR A 58 -4.16 -5.82 11.65
C TYR A 58 -5.16 -6.96 11.70
N PHE A 59 -5.37 -7.62 10.56
CA PHE A 59 -6.30 -8.74 10.42
C PHE A 59 -5.56 -9.96 9.90
N GLY A 60 -5.33 -10.94 10.77
CA GLY A 60 -4.60 -12.15 10.42
C GLY A 60 -5.33 -13.01 9.39
N GLY A 61 -4.68 -13.32 8.29
CA GLY A 61 -5.14 -14.24 7.25
C GLY A 61 -4.17 -15.40 7.04
N HIS A 62 -4.51 -16.31 6.12
CA HIS A 62 -3.58 -17.34 5.64
C HIS A 62 -3.30 -17.09 4.16
N LEU A 63 -2.07 -16.67 3.86
CA LEU A 63 -1.68 -16.30 2.50
C LEU A 63 -1.48 -17.50 1.57
N ASP A 64 -1.51 -18.72 2.10
CA ASP A 64 -1.55 -19.97 1.34
C ASP A 64 -2.98 -20.43 1.01
N ASN A 65 -4.00 -19.77 1.57
CA ASN A 65 -5.41 -20.05 1.31
C ASN A 65 -6.14 -18.78 0.84
N PRO A 66 -6.20 -18.50 -0.48
CA PRO A 66 -6.81 -17.29 -1.02
C PRO A 66 -8.30 -17.13 -0.65
N ASP A 67 -9.00 -18.22 -0.32
CA ASP A 67 -10.44 -18.19 -0.04
C ASP A 67 -10.78 -17.45 1.26
N ASN A 68 -9.81 -17.26 2.16
CA ASN A 68 -10.05 -16.54 3.41
C ASN A 68 -10.00 -15.01 3.27
N ILE A 69 -9.40 -14.49 2.20
CA ILE A 69 -9.13 -13.05 2.10
C ILE A 69 -10.42 -12.25 1.86
N PRO A 70 -11.31 -12.62 0.92
CA PRO A 70 -12.56 -11.88 0.71
C PRO A 70 -13.41 -11.76 1.99
N PRO A 71 -13.65 -12.83 2.78
CA PRO A 71 -14.31 -12.70 4.08
C PRO A 71 -13.62 -11.75 5.06
N ILE A 72 -12.28 -11.66 5.06
CA ILE A 72 -11.55 -10.72 5.92
C ILE A 72 -11.72 -9.28 5.44
N ILE A 73 -11.76 -9.03 4.13
CA ILE A 73 -12.10 -7.70 3.59
C ILE A 73 -13.49 -7.29 4.08
N GLN A 74 -14.47 -8.21 4.03
CA GLN A 74 -15.83 -7.95 4.52
C GLN A 74 -15.87 -7.68 6.03
N GLU A 75 -15.08 -8.42 6.80
CA GLU A 75 -14.91 -8.17 8.24
C GLU A 75 -14.35 -6.76 8.50
N ILE A 76 -13.35 -6.33 7.72
CA ILE A 76 -12.78 -4.97 7.83
C ILE A 76 -13.83 -3.92 7.49
N ILE A 77 -14.63 -4.11 6.43
CA ILE A 77 -15.72 -3.18 6.07
C ILE A 77 -16.71 -3.05 7.22
N ALA A 78 -17.13 -4.18 7.82
CA ALA A 78 -18.05 -4.18 8.96
C ALA A 78 -17.44 -3.50 10.19
N TYR A 79 -16.20 -3.83 10.54
CA TYR A 79 -15.45 -3.20 11.63
C TYR A 79 -15.29 -1.69 11.41
N ASN A 80 -15.00 -1.27 10.17
CA ASN A 80 -14.78 0.12 9.82
C ASN A 80 -16.03 0.98 10.02
N LYS A 81 -17.24 0.43 9.91
CA LYS A 81 -18.50 1.17 10.14
C LYS A 81 -18.61 1.70 11.58
N GLU A 82 -18.08 0.96 12.54
CA GLU A 82 -18.13 1.30 13.97
C GLU A 82 -17.00 2.27 14.41
N LEU A 83 -15.98 2.48 13.57
CA LEU A 83 -14.88 3.38 13.90
C LEU A 83 -15.31 4.86 13.87
N PRO A 84 -14.77 5.71 14.75
CA PRO A 84 -14.88 7.16 14.61
C PRO A 84 -14.37 7.64 13.25
N GLU A 85 -14.90 8.77 12.76
CA GLU A 85 -14.56 9.30 11.43
C GLU A 85 -13.04 9.48 11.23
N ARG A 86 -12.35 9.96 12.27
CA ARG A 86 -10.90 10.16 12.25
C ARG A 86 -10.08 8.86 12.19
N ASP A 87 -10.69 7.75 12.59
CA ASP A 87 -10.02 6.45 12.70
C ASP A 87 -10.42 5.51 11.55
N LYS A 88 -11.25 5.97 10.60
CA LYS A 88 -11.70 5.16 9.47
C LYS A 88 -10.50 4.59 8.70
N ILE A 89 -10.58 3.30 8.41
CA ILE A 89 -9.69 2.59 7.51
C ILE A 89 -10.03 3.02 6.08
N ARG A 90 -9.07 3.66 5.40
CA ARG A 90 -9.17 4.06 3.99
C ARG A 90 -8.36 3.20 3.02
N VAL A 91 -7.46 2.37 3.55
CA VAL A 91 -6.58 1.50 2.76
C VAL A 91 -6.48 0.13 3.41
N ILE A 92 -6.60 -0.92 2.61
CA ILE A 92 -6.26 -2.31 2.97
C ILE A 92 -5.05 -2.73 2.14
N SER A 93 -3.96 -3.14 2.80
CA SER A 93 -2.80 -3.74 2.15
C SER A 93 -2.83 -5.26 2.28
N ILE A 94 -2.67 -5.96 1.16
CA ILE A 94 -2.64 -7.42 1.09
C ILE A 94 -1.43 -7.81 0.24
N SER A 95 -0.41 -8.41 0.86
CA SER A 95 0.79 -8.87 0.13
C SER A 95 0.56 -10.22 -0.56
N MET A 96 -0.61 -10.38 -1.18
CA MET A 96 -1.07 -11.53 -1.97
C MET A 96 -2.07 -11.04 -3.02
N GLY A 97 -2.16 -11.73 -4.16
CA GLY A 97 -3.08 -11.39 -5.24
C GLY A 97 -3.79 -12.64 -5.76
N CYS A 98 -5.06 -12.47 -6.14
CA CYS A 98 -5.86 -13.51 -6.76
C CYS A 98 -6.85 -12.87 -7.73
N ALA A 99 -6.97 -13.41 -8.94
CA ALA A 99 -7.88 -12.90 -9.98
C ALA A 99 -9.24 -13.61 -9.99
N LEU A 100 -9.62 -14.27 -8.90
CA LEU A 100 -10.92 -14.93 -8.78
C LEU A 100 -12.04 -13.89 -8.61
N PRO A 101 -13.24 -14.10 -9.20
CA PRO A 101 -14.36 -13.15 -9.10
C PRO A 101 -14.70 -12.71 -7.68
N ILE A 102 -14.67 -13.63 -6.71
CA ILE A 102 -14.97 -13.33 -5.31
C ILE A 102 -13.99 -12.33 -4.67
N TRP A 103 -12.74 -12.29 -5.12
CA TRP A 103 -11.78 -11.26 -4.70
C TRP A 103 -12.16 -9.91 -5.30
N MET A 104 -12.48 -9.87 -6.59
CA MET A 104 -12.85 -8.64 -7.28
C MET A 104 -14.14 -8.04 -6.72
N GLU A 105 -15.12 -8.88 -6.37
CA GLU A 105 -16.36 -8.47 -5.69
C GLU A 105 -16.07 -7.85 -4.33
N ALA A 106 -15.24 -8.49 -3.49
CA ALA A 106 -14.88 -7.93 -2.18
C ALA A 106 -14.06 -6.64 -2.28
N ILE A 107 -13.16 -6.52 -3.27
CA ILE A 107 -12.40 -5.29 -3.54
C ILE A 107 -13.33 -4.18 -4.02
N ALA A 108 -14.30 -4.49 -4.88
CA ALA A 108 -15.29 -3.53 -5.35
C ALA A 108 -16.17 -3.04 -4.18
N GLU A 109 -16.64 -3.94 -3.31
CA GLU A 109 -17.41 -3.57 -2.13
C GLU A 109 -16.59 -2.70 -1.16
N ALA A 110 -15.29 -2.99 -0.99
CA ALA A 110 -14.40 -2.13 -0.21
C ALA A 110 -14.32 -0.72 -0.81
N ALA A 111 -14.20 -0.60 -2.14
CA ALA A 111 -14.16 0.68 -2.82
C ALA A 111 -15.48 1.47 -2.67
N GLU A 112 -16.64 0.80 -2.74
CA GLU A 112 -17.95 1.39 -2.47
C GLU A 112 -18.08 1.93 -1.04
N ASN A 113 -17.32 1.36 -0.10
CA ASN A 113 -17.22 1.83 1.28
C ASN A 113 -16.05 2.80 1.51
N GLY A 114 -15.47 3.36 0.44
CA GLY A 114 -14.39 4.36 0.52
C GLY A 114 -13.03 3.80 0.94
N ILE A 115 -12.80 2.50 0.74
CA ILE A 115 -11.59 1.79 1.11
C ILE A 115 -10.86 1.32 -0.16
N THR A 116 -9.65 1.82 -0.40
CA THR A 116 -8.78 1.30 -1.46
C THR A 116 -8.10 0.02 -1.01
N VAL A 117 -8.24 -1.06 -1.77
CA VAL A 117 -7.51 -2.30 -1.55
C VAL A 117 -6.30 -2.37 -2.48
N VAL A 118 -5.11 -2.55 -1.92
CA VAL A 118 -3.86 -2.75 -2.66
C VAL A 118 -3.41 -4.19 -2.47
N THR A 119 -3.26 -4.90 -3.58
CA THR A 119 -2.89 -6.32 -3.61
C THR A 119 -1.68 -6.56 -4.53
N THR A 120 -1.18 -7.79 -4.62
CA THR A 120 -0.17 -8.17 -5.64
C THR A 120 -0.80 -8.76 -6.90
N ALA A 121 -2.11 -8.56 -7.13
CA ALA A 121 -2.76 -9.01 -8.36
C ALA A 121 -2.20 -8.25 -9.57
N ASP A 122 -2.29 -8.87 -10.75
CA ASP A 122 -1.76 -8.30 -12.00
C ASP A 122 -2.36 -6.93 -12.33
N LEU A 123 -3.62 -6.70 -11.91
CA LEU A 123 -4.35 -5.46 -12.10
C LEU A 123 -4.97 -4.99 -10.78
N LEU A 124 -4.69 -3.73 -10.43
CA LEU A 124 -5.38 -2.96 -9.41
C LEU A 124 -6.29 -1.97 -10.13
N ASN A 125 -7.54 -2.36 -10.35
CA ASN A 125 -8.41 -1.70 -11.32
C ASN A 125 -7.80 -1.78 -12.74
N GLU A 126 -7.30 -0.67 -13.29
CA GLU A 126 -6.60 -0.63 -14.58
C GLU A 126 -5.08 -0.50 -14.44
N LEU A 127 -4.59 -0.29 -13.22
CA LEU A 127 -3.18 -0.06 -12.93
C LEU A 127 -2.43 -1.39 -12.80
N ARG A 128 -1.32 -1.54 -13.54
CA ARG A 128 -0.37 -2.65 -13.39
C ARG A 128 0.78 -2.24 -12.48
N LEU A 129 0.82 -2.80 -11.28
CA LEU A 129 1.91 -2.52 -10.33
C LEU A 129 3.11 -3.43 -10.62
N SER A 130 4.31 -2.86 -10.57
CA SER A 130 5.56 -3.56 -10.87
C SER A 130 6.67 -3.16 -9.91
N GLY A 131 7.79 -3.87 -9.97
CA GLY A 131 8.94 -3.66 -9.08
C GLY A 131 10.10 -3.00 -9.79
N ILE A 132 10.82 -2.12 -9.09
CA ILE A 132 12.08 -1.53 -9.56
C ILE A 132 13.15 -1.54 -8.45
N GLN A 133 14.41 -1.44 -8.85
CA GLN A 133 15.55 -1.38 -7.94
C GLN A 133 16.24 -0.03 -8.00
N CYS A 134 16.56 0.52 -6.82
CA CYS A 134 17.67 1.47 -6.66
C CYS A 134 18.90 0.71 -6.09
N PRO A 135 20.08 0.73 -6.75
CA PRO A 135 21.29 0.11 -6.22
C PRO A 135 21.75 0.71 -4.88
N LEU A 136 22.47 -0.08 -4.08
CA LEU A 136 23.07 0.41 -2.85
C LEU A 136 24.01 1.60 -3.10
N GLY A 137 23.94 2.61 -2.23
CA GLY A 137 24.78 3.81 -2.32
C GLY A 137 24.37 4.81 -3.42
N LYS A 138 23.28 4.56 -4.14
CA LYS A 138 22.69 5.52 -5.09
C LYS A 138 21.60 6.36 -4.44
N ASP A 139 21.31 7.51 -5.05
CA ASP A 139 20.28 8.42 -4.56
C ASP A 139 18.90 7.85 -4.91
N ARG A 140 18.07 7.60 -3.88
CA ARG A 140 16.72 7.08 -4.04
C ARG A 140 15.73 8.14 -4.51
N ASN A 141 16.08 9.43 -4.40
CA ASN A 141 15.29 10.55 -4.89
C ASN A 141 15.58 10.87 -6.35
N ASP A 142 16.65 10.31 -6.94
CA ASP A 142 16.97 10.49 -8.35
C ASP A 142 16.43 9.31 -9.17
N PRO A 143 15.40 9.50 -10.02
CA PRO A 143 14.85 8.44 -10.85
C PRO A 143 15.88 7.83 -11.82
N VAL A 144 16.95 8.56 -12.18
CA VAL A 144 18.03 8.03 -13.04
C VAL A 144 18.87 6.96 -12.33
N SER A 145 18.83 6.91 -10.99
CA SER A 145 19.53 5.89 -10.22
C SER A 145 18.88 4.51 -10.31
N TYR A 146 17.63 4.43 -10.78
CA TYR A 146 16.87 3.20 -10.80
C TYR A 146 17.18 2.31 -12.00
N GLN A 147 17.03 1.00 -11.80
CA GLN A 147 17.24 -0.03 -12.82
C GLN A 147 16.26 -1.19 -12.62
N VAL A 148 16.16 -2.06 -13.63
CA VAL A 148 15.33 -3.28 -13.60
C VAL A 148 15.55 -4.05 -12.29
N CYS A 149 14.51 -4.48 -11.59
CA CYS A 149 14.65 -5.21 -10.33
C CYS A 149 15.32 -6.60 -10.47
N TYR A 150 15.85 -7.14 -9.37
CA TYR A 150 16.57 -8.43 -9.37
C TYR A 150 15.72 -9.56 -9.95
N PHE A 151 14.47 -9.72 -9.51
CA PHE A 151 13.65 -10.85 -9.94
C PHE A 151 13.34 -10.78 -11.45
N LYS A 152 13.02 -9.60 -12.01
CA LYS A 152 12.79 -9.46 -13.46
C LYS A 152 14.05 -9.74 -14.27
N ARG A 153 15.22 -9.28 -13.82
CA ARG A 153 16.50 -9.58 -14.48
C ARG A 153 16.79 -11.08 -14.53
N GLU A 154 16.59 -11.78 -13.41
CA GLU A 154 16.82 -13.22 -13.33
C GLU A 154 15.86 -14.03 -14.19
N GLN A 155 14.59 -13.60 -14.27
CA GLN A 155 13.58 -14.26 -15.07
C GLN A 155 13.65 -13.86 -16.56
N GLY A 156 14.49 -12.88 -16.92
CA GLY A 156 14.54 -12.33 -18.28
C GLY A 156 13.26 -11.60 -18.71
N VAL A 157 12.43 -11.20 -17.75
CA VAL A 157 11.12 -10.57 -17.98
C VAL A 157 11.30 -9.07 -18.17
N GLN A 158 10.71 -8.53 -19.24
CA GLN A 158 10.70 -7.10 -19.51
C GLN A 158 9.55 -6.41 -18.77
N TYR A 159 9.53 -5.08 -18.80
CA TYR A 159 8.37 -4.32 -18.36
C TYR A 159 7.32 -4.28 -19.48
N ASP A 160 6.06 -4.50 -19.14
CA ASP A 160 4.97 -4.19 -20.06
C ASP A 160 4.78 -2.66 -20.17
N PRO A 161 4.31 -2.17 -21.34
CA PRO A 161 3.95 -0.76 -21.48
C PRO A 161 2.94 -0.29 -20.44
N GLY A 162 3.25 0.81 -19.76
CA GLY A 162 2.36 1.42 -18.77
C GLY A 162 2.43 0.83 -17.36
N GLU A 163 3.31 -0.14 -17.08
CA GLU A 163 3.54 -0.60 -15.70
C GLU A 163 3.99 0.56 -14.80
N LEU A 164 3.36 0.70 -13.63
CA LEU A 164 3.79 1.62 -12.58
C LEU A 164 4.70 0.87 -11.60
N CYS A 165 5.95 1.29 -11.53
CA CYS A 165 6.97 0.63 -10.75
C CYS A 165 7.16 1.29 -9.37
N VAL A 166 7.25 0.45 -8.35
CA VAL A 166 7.58 0.84 -6.97
C VAL A 166 8.89 0.19 -6.53
N PRO A 167 9.68 0.85 -5.65
CA PRO A 167 10.92 0.28 -5.12
C PRO A 167 10.64 -0.97 -4.27
N ILE A 168 11.21 -2.10 -4.69
CA ILE A 168 11.09 -3.38 -3.98
C ILE A 168 12.41 -3.97 -3.52
N ASP A 169 13.54 -3.57 -4.12
CA ASP A 169 14.85 -4.14 -3.81
C ASP A 169 15.65 -3.28 -2.83
N ASN A 170 16.64 -3.90 -2.19
CA ASN A 170 17.55 -3.27 -1.23
C ASN A 170 16.79 -2.54 -0.11
N ARG A 171 15.78 -3.17 0.48
CA ARG A 171 14.95 -2.57 1.53
C ARG A 171 15.35 -3.05 2.91
N THR A 172 15.18 -2.16 3.89
CA THR A 172 15.30 -2.50 5.31
C THR A 172 13.93 -2.32 5.94
N PHE A 173 13.49 -3.27 6.74
CA PHE A 173 12.22 -3.22 7.47
C PHE A 173 12.34 -3.94 8.80
N ALA A 174 11.29 -3.82 9.62
CA ALA A 174 11.22 -4.41 10.95
C ALA A 174 11.42 -5.93 10.94
N ASP A 175 12.18 -6.41 11.90
CA ASP A 175 12.40 -7.83 12.12
C ASP A 175 11.14 -8.49 12.73
N TYR A 176 10.99 -9.80 12.53
CA TYR A 176 9.93 -10.61 13.14
C TYR A 176 10.43 -11.37 14.38
N GLU A 177 11.74 -11.56 14.53
CA GLU A 177 12.34 -12.26 15.67
C GLU A 177 12.74 -11.32 16.81
N SER A 178 13.32 -10.16 16.50
CA SER A 178 13.66 -9.13 17.48
C SER A 178 12.57 -8.05 17.60
N ALA A 179 12.43 -7.45 18.79
CA ALA A 179 11.54 -6.31 19.03
C ALA A 179 12.11 -4.97 18.53
N ASP A 180 13.40 -4.90 18.24
CA ASP A 180 14.09 -3.67 17.82
C ASP A 180 15.05 -3.91 16.63
N GLY A 181 15.02 -5.11 16.07
CA GLY A 181 15.89 -5.52 14.98
C GLY A 181 15.38 -5.02 13.63
N PHE A 182 16.24 -5.12 12.63
CA PHE A 182 15.87 -4.85 11.25
C PHE A 182 16.41 -5.95 10.35
N ILE A 183 15.65 -6.27 9.32
CA ILE A 183 16.10 -7.14 8.24
C ILE A 183 16.37 -6.27 7.01
N PHE A 184 17.53 -6.49 6.40
CA PHE A 184 17.84 -5.98 5.07
C PHE A 184 17.58 -7.08 4.03
N ASN A 185 16.67 -6.82 3.10
CA ASN A 185 16.43 -7.68 1.94
C ASN A 185 17.00 -7.04 0.66
N PRO A 186 18.05 -7.62 0.05
CA PRO A 186 18.58 -7.12 -1.22
C PRO A 186 17.65 -7.39 -2.41
N LYS A 187 16.85 -8.47 -2.34
CA LYS A 187 16.05 -8.98 -3.45
C LYS A 187 14.60 -9.13 -3.01
N GLY A 188 13.80 -8.11 -3.28
CA GLY A 188 12.39 -8.11 -2.96
C GLY A 188 11.52 -8.73 -4.04
N GLY A 189 10.22 -8.70 -3.78
CA GLY A 189 9.18 -9.12 -4.70
C GLY A 189 7.97 -8.18 -4.62
N MET A 190 6.91 -8.50 -5.38
CA MET A 190 5.71 -7.67 -5.37
C MET A 190 4.98 -7.66 -4.01
N SER A 191 5.22 -8.65 -3.15
CA SER A 191 4.78 -8.63 -1.75
C SER A 191 5.38 -7.47 -0.94
N GLU A 192 6.51 -6.90 -1.34
CA GLU A 192 7.08 -5.66 -0.79
C GLU A 192 6.55 -4.41 -1.50
N GLY A 193 6.17 -4.56 -2.77
CA GLY A 193 5.59 -3.49 -3.58
C GLY A 193 4.19 -3.08 -3.11
N ALA A 194 3.32 -4.07 -2.80
CA ALA A 194 1.97 -3.82 -2.31
C ALA A 194 1.94 -2.93 -1.03
N PRO A 195 2.67 -3.22 0.05
CA PRO A 195 2.68 -2.36 1.25
C PRO A 195 3.34 -1.00 1.00
N TYR A 196 4.33 -0.91 0.11
CA TYR A 196 4.87 0.40 -0.28
C TYR A 196 3.81 1.27 -0.96
N PHE A 197 3.12 0.70 -1.96
CA PHE A 197 2.11 1.40 -2.72
C PHE A 197 0.89 1.74 -1.85
N ALA A 198 0.46 0.83 -0.97
CA ALA A 198 -0.58 1.09 0.02
C ALA A 198 -0.22 2.26 0.94
N GLY A 199 1.05 2.38 1.33
CA GLY A 199 1.55 3.53 2.08
C GLY A 199 1.41 4.84 1.31
N LEU A 200 1.72 4.86 0.02
CA LEU A 200 1.52 6.05 -0.82
C LEU A 200 0.04 6.44 -0.93
N VAL A 201 -0.83 5.46 -1.16
CA VAL A 201 -2.30 5.68 -1.17
C VAL A 201 -2.77 6.26 0.18
N ALA A 202 -2.22 5.78 1.30
CA ALA A 202 -2.55 6.32 2.61
C ALA A 202 -2.10 7.78 2.79
N LEU A 203 -0.90 8.15 2.30
CA LEU A 203 -0.44 9.54 2.29
C LEU A 203 -1.34 10.43 1.43
N VAL A 204 -1.77 9.95 0.26
CA VAL A 204 -2.72 10.68 -0.60
C VAL A 204 -4.03 10.93 0.14
N TYR A 205 -4.58 9.93 0.84
CA TYR A 205 -5.78 10.10 1.65
C TYR A 205 -5.60 11.07 2.83
N GLN A 206 -4.40 11.16 3.42
CA GLN A 206 -4.12 12.15 4.45
C GLN A 206 -4.15 13.58 3.91
N VAL A 207 -3.79 13.78 2.64
CA VAL A 207 -3.82 15.08 1.97
C VAL A 207 -5.24 15.41 1.53
N ASN A 208 -5.86 14.53 0.74
CA ASN A 208 -7.22 14.71 0.24
C ASN A 208 -8.07 13.45 0.51
N PRO A 209 -8.90 13.44 1.56
CA PRO A 209 -9.71 12.28 1.93
C PRO A 209 -10.90 12.05 0.99
N ASP A 210 -11.22 12.98 0.08
CA ASP A 210 -12.40 12.91 -0.78
C ASP A 210 -12.12 12.20 -2.12
N LEU A 211 -10.85 11.89 -2.41
CA LEU A 211 -10.48 11.18 -3.63
C LEU A 211 -10.98 9.73 -3.62
N THR A 212 -11.50 9.30 -4.76
CA THR A 212 -11.86 7.92 -5.02
C THR A 212 -10.62 7.07 -5.32
N THR A 213 -10.73 5.75 -5.22
CA THR A 213 -9.65 4.82 -5.60
C THR A 213 -9.15 5.07 -7.03
N THR A 214 -10.07 5.31 -7.98
CA THR A 214 -9.73 5.56 -9.38
C THR A 214 -8.92 6.84 -9.53
N GLU A 215 -9.37 7.95 -8.94
CA GLU A 215 -8.65 9.23 -9.01
C GLU A 215 -7.24 9.11 -8.39
N ILE A 216 -7.09 8.40 -7.27
CA ILE A 216 -5.76 8.17 -6.67
C ILE A 216 -4.85 7.41 -7.64
N PHE A 217 -5.35 6.37 -8.30
CA PHE A 217 -4.55 5.59 -9.25
C PHE A 217 -4.20 6.37 -10.52
N GLU A 218 -5.07 7.27 -10.97
CA GLU A 218 -4.77 8.21 -12.06
C GLU A 218 -3.67 9.19 -11.66
N LEU A 219 -3.74 9.77 -10.46
CA LEU A 219 -2.69 10.65 -9.93
C LEU A 219 -1.34 9.92 -9.78
N CYS A 220 -1.36 8.65 -9.37
CA CYS A 220 -0.16 7.81 -9.32
C CYS A 220 0.49 7.63 -10.69
N GLN A 221 -0.30 7.53 -11.77
CA GLN A 221 0.22 7.46 -13.13
C GLN A 221 0.69 8.82 -13.64
N GLU A 222 -0.08 9.89 -13.41
CA GLU A 222 0.24 11.25 -13.84
C GLU A 222 1.54 11.76 -13.21
N SER A 223 1.77 11.47 -11.93
CA SER A 223 2.98 11.87 -11.21
C SER A 223 4.23 11.10 -11.64
N ALA A 224 4.09 9.93 -12.26
CA ALA A 224 5.18 8.98 -12.43
C ALA A 224 6.24 9.45 -13.43
N THR A 225 7.50 9.08 -13.18
CA THR A 225 8.63 9.38 -14.05
C THR A 225 8.83 8.28 -15.09
N PRO A 226 9.02 8.59 -16.40
CA PRO A 226 9.26 7.58 -17.41
C PRO A 226 10.49 6.69 -17.16
N PHE A 227 10.36 5.38 -17.41
CA PHE A 227 11.42 4.39 -17.33
C PHE A 227 11.24 3.32 -18.42
N GLY A 228 11.82 3.58 -19.60
CA GLY A 228 11.63 2.71 -20.77
C GLY A 228 10.15 2.68 -21.19
N LEU A 229 9.55 1.49 -21.15
CA LEU A 229 8.11 1.29 -21.43
C LEU A 229 7.25 1.43 -20.17
N ALA A 230 7.85 1.45 -18.99
CA ALA A 230 7.19 1.60 -17.71
C ALA A 230 7.40 3.01 -17.14
N PHE A 231 6.88 3.21 -15.94
CA PHE A 231 7.03 4.43 -15.17
C PHE A 231 7.44 4.12 -13.74
N ILE A 232 8.15 5.02 -13.08
CA ILE A 232 8.54 4.92 -11.67
C ILE A 232 7.64 5.87 -10.90
N VAL A 233 7.01 5.39 -9.83
CA VAL A 233 6.21 6.27 -8.96
C VAL A 233 7.05 7.44 -8.46
N ASN A 234 6.46 8.63 -8.42
CA ASN A 234 7.09 9.84 -7.89
C ASN A 234 6.30 10.33 -6.67
N PRO A 235 6.68 9.92 -5.44
CA PRO A 235 5.91 10.26 -4.25
C PRO A 235 5.76 11.76 -4.02
N VAL A 236 6.79 12.56 -4.31
CA VAL A 236 6.75 14.02 -4.08
C VAL A 236 5.75 14.68 -5.01
N GLU A 237 5.79 14.33 -6.30
CA GLU A 237 4.84 14.88 -7.27
C GLU A 237 3.42 14.37 -7.05
N LEU A 238 3.26 13.10 -6.65
CA LEU A 238 1.97 12.52 -6.30
C LEU A 238 1.27 13.33 -5.20
N ILE A 239 2.00 13.64 -4.12
CA ILE A 239 1.46 14.46 -3.02
C ILE A 239 1.14 15.88 -3.49
N ARG A 240 2.03 16.49 -4.28
CA ARG A 240 1.78 17.82 -4.86
C ARG A 240 0.51 17.85 -5.72
N LEU A 241 0.25 16.82 -6.53
CA LEU A 241 -0.96 16.74 -7.34
C LEU A 241 -2.21 16.54 -6.47
N ALA A 242 -2.13 15.72 -5.43
CA ALA A 242 -3.22 15.53 -4.47
C ALA A 242 -3.58 16.82 -3.72
N GLU A 243 -2.61 17.69 -3.41
CA GLU A 243 -2.89 19.01 -2.81
C GLU A 243 -3.63 19.95 -3.79
N VAL A 244 -3.29 19.88 -5.08
CA VAL A 244 -3.91 20.73 -6.12
C VAL A 244 -5.37 20.33 -6.38
N THR A 245 -5.74 19.05 -6.21
CA THR A 245 -7.13 18.62 -6.41
C THR A 245 -8.09 19.27 -5.41
N ILE A 246 -7.65 19.51 -4.17
CA ILE A 246 -8.43 20.22 -3.14
C ILE A 246 -8.80 21.63 -3.61
N GLN A 247 -7.82 22.34 -4.20
CA GLN A 247 -8.02 23.71 -4.69
C GLN A 247 -9.05 23.73 -5.82
N ARG A 248 -8.97 22.76 -6.75
CA ARG A 248 -9.93 22.62 -7.85
C ARG A 248 -11.33 22.30 -7.34
N GLN A 249 -11.47 21.33 -6.44
CA GLN A 249 -12.76 20.97 -5.83
C GLN A 249 -13.41 22.17 -5.10
N THR A 250 -12.59 22.98 -4.41
CA THR A 250 -13.06 24.21 -3.73
C THR A 250 -13.56 25.24 -4.74
N LEU A 251 -12.80 25.49 -5.81
CA LEU A 251 -13.18 26.41 -6.89
C LEU A 251 -14.47 25.96 -7.59
N ASP A 252 -14.59 24.68 -7.89
CA ASP A 252 -15.77 24.11 -8.53
C ASP A 252 -17.00 24.21 -7.63
N SER A 253 -16.87 23.95 -6.32
CA SER A 253 -17.96 24.15 -5.37
C SER A 253 -18.42 25.62 -5.30
N TYR A 254 -17.49 26.57 -5.32
CA TYR A 254 -17.79 28.01 -5.29
C TYR A 254 -18.49 28.47 -6.57
N ASN A 255 -18.03 27.99 -7.72
CA ASN A 255 -18.64 28.32 -9.01
C ASN A 255 -20.06 27.72 -9.10
N ASN A 256 -20.24 26.49 -8.61
CA ASN A 256 -21.54 25.81 -8.62
C ASN A 256 -22.53 26.37 -7.59
N SER A 257 -22.06 27.01 -6.51
CA SER A 257 -22.91 27.71 -5.53
C SER A 257 -23.29 29.15 -5.95
N GLY A 258 -22.89 29.59 -7.15
CA GLY A 258 -23.16 30.95 -7.63
C GLY A 258 -22.33 32.02 -6.91
N GLY A 259 -21.15 31.66 -6.39
CA GLY A 259 -20.26 32.59 -5.69
C GLY A 259 -20.62 32.88 -4.24
N LEU A 260 -21.52 32.09 -3.65
CA LEU A 260 -21.80 32.12 -2.21
C LEU A 260 -20.91 31.08 -1.51
N LEU A 261 -19.98 31.54 -0.69
CA LEU A 261 -19.25 30.66 0.23
C LEU A 261 -20.21 30.13 1.29
N PRO A 262 -20.11 28.84 1.70
CA PRO A 262 -20.75 28.34 2.91
C PRO A 262 -20.17 28.99 4.18
#